data_AF-A0A0R3RC19-F1
#
_entry.id   AF-A0A0R3RC19-F1
#
_cell.length_a   1.000
_cell.length_b   1.000
_cell.length_c   1.000
_cell.angle_alpha   90.00
_cell.angle_beta   90.00
_cell.angle_gamma   90.00
#
_symmetry.space_group_name_H-M   'P 1'
#
loop_
_entity.id
_entity.type
_entity.pdbx_description
1 polymer ?
#
loop_
_entity_poly.entity_id
_entity_poly.type
_entity_poly.pdbx_seq_one_letter_code
_entity_poly.pdbx_strand_id
1 'polypeptide(L)'
;LDGGGLLPLGGSELTGGYKGYCLGALVEIICGVLGGAQWGPHVRQWMSTAVVANLGQCFIAINPNEFAPNFENRLQEFIDAMRGLKSVDNKQVLVAGDPENEHIALVEKYGGIPYHPNQINYAEELAKTLGVSAMITKSTV
;
A
#
# COMPACT_ATOMS: atom_id res chain seq x y z
N LEU A 1 9.11 -22.92 -13.28
CA LEU A 1 9.25 -21.98 -12.15
C LEU A 1 9.31 -22.81 -10.88
N ASP A 2 10.51 -23.15 -10.43
CA ASP A 2 10.68 -23.77 -9.11
C ASP A 2 10.63 -22.63 -8.08
N GLY A 3 9.48 -22.45 -7.41
CA GLY A 3 9.33 -21.41 -6.37
C GLY A 3 8.14 -20.44 -6.49
N GLY A 4 7.20 -20.67 -7.40
CA GLY A 4 5.99 -19.85 -7.53
C GLY A 4 6.25 -18.38 -7.93
N GLY A 5 5.18 -17.58 -8.01
CA GLY A 5 5.25 -16.16 -8.36
C GLY A 5 3.90 -15.49 -8.23
N LEU A 6 3.89 -14.18 -7.93
CA LEU A 6 2.67 -13.39 -7.94
C LEU A 6 2.22 -13.12 -9.39
N LEU A 7 0.91 -13.12 -9.63
CA LEU A 7 0.36 -12.64 -10.88
C LEU A 7 0.19 -11.11 -10.85
N PRO A 8 0.32 -10.43 -11.99
CA PRO A 8 0.00 -9.01 -12.08
C PRO A 8 -1.49 -8.77 -11.81
N LEU A 9 -1.86 -7.52 -11.49
CA LEU A 9 -3.27 -7.10 -11.44
C LEU A 9 -3.99 -7.51 -12.74
N GLY A 10 -5.13 -8.20 -12.59
CA GLY A 10 -5.85 -8.77 -13.71
C GLY A 10 -5.47 -10.22 -14.05
N GLY A 11 -4.54 -10.86 -13.33
CA GLY A 11 -4.33 -12.31 -13.42
C GLY A 11 -3.76 -12.78 -14.76
N SER A 12 -4.48 -13.65 -15.45
CA SER A 12 -4.10 -14.15 -16.78
C SER A 12 -4.37 -13.10 -17.87
N GLU A 13 -3.89 -13.36 -19.09
CA GLU A 13 -4.17 -12.48 -20.24
C GLU A 13 -5.68 -12.27 -20.47
N LEU A 14 -6.46 -13.36 -20.35
CA LEU A 14 -7.92 -13.35 -20.52
C LEU A 14 -8.62 -12.40 -19.52
N THR A 15 -8.10 -12.31 -18.30
CA THR A 15 -8.65 -11.46 -17.23
C THR A 15 -7.97 -10.09 -17.17
N GLY A 16 -7.11 -9.75 -18.14
CA GLY A 16 -6.50 -8.44 -18.29
C GLY A 16 -5.13 -8.27 -17.61
N GLY A 17 -4.45 -9.38 -17.26
CA GLY A 17 -3.15 -9.36 -16.58
C GLY A 17 -2.05 -8.57 -17.29
N TYR A 18 -2.10 -8.48 -18.62
CA TYR A 18 -1.17 -7.66 -19.41
C TYR A 18 -1.25 -6.17 -19.05
N LYS A 19 -2.41 -5.68 -18.57
CA LYS A 19 -2.55 -4.30 -18.09
C LYS A 19 -1.83 -4.10 -16.76
N GLY A 20 -1.98 -5.03 -15.82
CA GLY A 20 -1.25 -5.02 -14.56
C GLY A 20 0.27 -5.15 -14.76
N TYR A 21 0.69 -5.97 -15.73
CA TYR A 21 2.09 -6.05 -16.15
C TYR A 21 2.62 -4.70 -16.62
N CYS A 22 1.89 -4.02 -17.53
CA CYS A 22 2.30 -2.70 -18.01
C CYS A 22 2.29 -1.64 -16.91
N LEU A 23 1.36 -1.70 -15.95
CA LEU A 23 1.37 -0.81 -14.78
C LEU A 23 2.61 -1.06 -13.90
N GLY A 24 2.99 -2.32 -13.67
CA GLY A 24 4.23 -2.66 -12.98
C GLY A 24 5.48 -2.17 -13.73
N ALA A 25 5.51 -2.35 -15.06
CA ALA A 25 6.60 -1.85 -15.90
C ALA A 25 6.72 -0.33 -15.87
N LEU A 26 5.60 0.41 -15.85
CA LEU A 26 5.60 1.86 -15.68
C LEU A 26 6.31 2.27 -14.38
N VAL A 27 6.01 1.60 -13.27
CA VAL A 27 6.67 1.85 -11.97
C VAL A 27 8.17 1.57 -12.05
N GLU A 28 8.58 0.44 -12.63
CA GLU A 28 10.01 0.11 -12.81
C GLU A 28 10.74 1.14 -13.67
N ILE A 29 10.10 1.64 -14.73
CA ILE A 29 10.69 2.66 -15.60
C ILE A 29 10.89 3.98 -14.84
N ILE A 30 9.87 4.50 -14.18
CA ILE A 30 9.95 5.84 -13.54
C ILE A 30 10.75 5.83 -12.25
N CYS A 31 10.74 4.72 -11.49
CA CYS A 31 11.46 4.61 -10.24
C CYS A 31 12.88 4.07 -10.46
N GLY A 32 13.01 2.92 -11.12
CA GLY A 32 14.27 2.23 -11.33
C GLY A 32 15.09 2.87 -12.45
N VAL A 33 14.64 2.70 -13.70
CA VAL A 33 15.41 3.05 -14.90
C VAL A 33 15.69 4.56 -14.98
N LEU A 34 14.66 5.39 -14.88
CA LEU A 34 14.77 6.85 -14.93
C LEU A 34 15.54 7.41 -13.74
N GLY A 35 15.38 6.80 -12.57
CA GLY A 35 16.08 7.18 -11.34
C GLY A 35 17.54 6.73 -11.26
N GLY A 36 18.03 5.95 -12.23
CA GLY A 36 19.39 5.39 -12.21
C GLY A 36 19.59 4.30 -11.13
N ALA A 37 18.50 3.70 -10.66
CA ALA A 37 18.47 2.68 -9.63
C ALA A 37 18.40 1.26 -10.22
N GLN A 38 18.48 0.24 -9.35
CA GLN A 38 18.26 -1.15 -9.77
C GLN A 38 16.77 -1.39 -10.03
N TRP A 39 16.47 -2.35 -10.91
CA TRP A 39 15.12 -2.68 -11.35
C TRP A 39 14.95 -4.19 -11.48
N GLY A 40 13.72 -4.67 -11.33
CA GLY A 40 13.32 -6.07 -11.46
C GLY A 40 14.33 -7.07 -10.86
N PRO A 41 14.92 -7.97 -11.68
CA PRO A 41 15.80 -9.04 -11.19
C PRO A 41 17.16 -8.54 -10.68
N HIS A 42 17.51 -7.28 -10.91
CA HIS A 42 18.77 -6.69 -10.44
C HIS A 42 18.68 -6.12 -9.02
N VAL A 43 17.46 -5.96 -8.50
CA VAL A 43 17.25 -5.67 -7.07
C VAL A 43 17.60 -6.92 -6.27
N ARG A 44 18.37 -6.75 -5.19
CA ARG A 44 18.74 -7.87 -4.32
C ARG A 44 17.50 -8.60 -3.77
N GLN A 45 17.65 -9.88 -3.48
CA GLN A 45 16.59 -10.65 -2.83
C GLN A 45 16.21 -10.07 -1.46
N TRP A 46 14.93 -10.20 -1.12
CA TRP A 46 14.39 -9.82 0.18
C TRP A 46 15.13 -10.55 1.31
N MET A 47 15.36 -9.87 2.45
CA MET A 47 16.17 -10.32 3.59
C MET A 47 17.69 -10.51 3.38
N SER A 48 18.22 -10.45 2.16
CA SER A 48 19.68 -10.42 1.97
C SER A 48 20.24 -9.02 2.20
N THR A 49 21.28 -8.87 3.02
CA THR A 49 21.95 -7.57 3.26
C THR A 49 23.36 -7.50 2.69
N ALA A 50 23.74 -8.46 1.83
CA ALA A 50 25.10 -8.57 1.28
C ALA A 50 25.48 -7.39 0.35
N VAL A 51 24.49 -6.76 -0.27
CA VAL A 51 24.67 -5.58 -1.14
C VAL A 51 23.60 -4.54 -0.84
N VAL A 52 23.84 -3.29 -1.23
CA VAL A 52 22.84 -2.23 -1.17
C VAL A 52 21.72 -2.57 -2.15
N ALA A 53 20.45 -2.43 -1.71
CA ALA A 53 19.31 -2.74 -2.58
C ALA A 53 19.21 -1.81 -3.80
N ASN A 54 19.61 -0.55 -3.62
CA ASN A 54 19.55 0.52 -4.62
C ASN A 54 18.15 0.63 -5.25
N LEU A 55 17.14 0.84 -4.40
CA LEU A 55 15.76 1.04 -4.82
C LEU A 55 15.55 2.49 -5.27
N GLY A 56 15.01 2.67 -6.47
CA GLY A 56 14.62 3.97 -6.96
C GLY A 56 13.19 4.34 -6.54
N GLN A 57 12.92 5.63 -6.40
CA GLN A 57 11.62 6.17 -6.00
C GLN A 57 11.26 7.33 -6.92
N CYS A 58 9.97 7.50 -7.21
CA CYS A 58 9.46 8.62 -7.99
C CYS A 58 8.37 9.34 -7.19
N PHE A 59 8.46 10.67 -7.10
CA PHE A 59 7.48 11.52 -6.42
C PHE A 59 6.97 12.55 -7.40
N ILE A 60 5.65 12.68 -7.50
CA ILE A 60 4.98 13.61 -8.41
C ILE A 60 4.03 14.47 -7.58
N ALA A 61 4.20 15.79 -7.66
CA ALA A 61 3.29 16.78 -7.08
C ALA A 61 2.69 17.61 -8.20
N ILE A 62 1.36 17.68 -8.25
CA ILE A 62 0.62 18.45 -9.24
C ILE A 62 -0.17 19.51 -8.48
N ASN A 63 0.05 20.79 -8.79
CA ASN A 63 -0.75 21.88 -8.23
C ASN A 63 -2.07 21.99 -9.02
N PRO A 64 -3.23 21.60 -8.45
CA PRO A 64 -4.50 21.64 -9.18
C PRO A 64 -4.93 23.06 -9.57
N ASN A 65 -4.46 24.08 -8.85
CA ASN A 65 -4.80 25.48 -9.10
C ASN A 65 -4.27 26.01 -10.44
N GLU A 66 -3.27 25.35 -11.03
CA GLU A 66 -2.71 25.72 -12.35
C GLU A 66 -3.53 25.16 -13.52
N PHE A 67 -4.64 24.45 -13.25
CA PHE A 67 -5.47 23.81 -14.28
C PHE A 67 -6.87 24.42 -14.30
N ALA A 68 -7.86 23.70 -13.77
CA ALA A 68 -9.25 24.13 -13.75
C ALA A 68 -9.61 24.69 -12.36
N PRO A 69 -10.37 25.78 -12.28
CA PRO A 69 -10.82 26.32 -11.01
C PRO A 69 -11.75 25.33 -10.29
N ASN A 70 -11.91 25.53 -8.98
CA ASN A 70 -12.87 24.79 -8.16
C ASN A 70 -12.63 23.27 -8.15
N PHE A 71 -11.35 22.85 -8.15
CA PHE A 71 -10.96 21.44 -8.23
C PHE A 71 -11.55 20.59 -7.11
N GLU A 72 -11.48 21.08 -5.87
CA GLU A 72 -11.91 20.36 -4.66
C GLU A 72 -13.40 20.03 -4.70
N ASN A 73 -14.25 20.99 -5.06
CA ASN A 73 -15.69 20.77 -5.16
C ASN A 73 -16.03 19.80 -6.30
N ARG A 74 -15.34 19.90 -7.45
CA ARG A 74 -15.53 18.96 -8.57
C ARG A 74 -15.07 17.54 -8.23
N LEU A 75 -13.99 17.41 -7.48
CA LEU A 75 -13.53 16.13 -6.97
C LEU A 75 -14.53 15.55 -5.95
N GLN A 76 -15.08 16.39 -5.08
CA GLN A 76 -16.12 16.00 -4.13
C GLN A 76 -17.38 15.50 -4.85
N GLU A 77 -17.87 16.24 -5.85
CA GLU A 77 -18.99 15.81 -6.70
C GLU A 77 -18.74 14.43 -7.36
N PHE A 78 -17.52 14.22 -7.88
CA PHE A 78 -17.14 12.92 -8.43
C PHE A 78 -17.16 11.80 -7.38
N ILE A 79 -16.57 12.04 -6.21
CA ILE A 79 -16.53 11.06 -5.11
C ILE A 79 -17.96 10.72 -4.64
N ASP A 80 -18.83 11.73 -4.50
CA ASP A 80 -20.22 11.53 -4.09
C ASP A 80 -21.01 10.75 -5.13
N ALA A 81 -20.78 11.02 -6.42
CA ALA A 81 -21.36 10.23 -7.50
C ALA A 81 -20.93 8.76 -7.43
N MET A 82 -19.65 8.48 -7.14
CA MET A 82 -19.14 7.12 -6.99
C MET A 82 -19.78 6.40 -5.80
N ARG A 83 -19.85 7.05 -4.63
CA ARG A 83 -20.49 6.49 -3.43
C ARG A 83 -22.00 6.31 -3.60
N GLY A 84 -22.64 7.13 -4.42
CA GLY A 84 -24.06 7.06 -4.75
C GLY A 84 -24.45 5.97 -5.77
N LEU A 85 -23.48 5.25 -6.33
CA LEU A 85 -23.78 4.13 -7.24
C LEU A 85 -24.54 3.01 -6.53
N LYS A 86 -25.37 2.30 -7.30
CA LYS A 86 -26.14 1.15 -6.78
C LYS A 86 -25.21 0.10 -6.19
N SER A 87 -25.39 -0.20 -4.91
CA SER A 87 -24.68 -1.27 -4.20
C SER A 87 -25.02 -2.66 -4.76
N VAL A 88 -24.04 -3.56 -4.71
CA VAL A 88 -24.24 -5.01 -4.90
C VAL A 88 -24.19 -5.67 -3.51
N ASP A 89 -25.07 -6.63 -3.25
CA ASP A 89 -25.16 -7.36 -1.97
C ASP A 89 -25.24 -6.46 -0.72
N ASN A 90 -25.90 -5.31 -0.84
CA ASN A 90 -26.00 -4.28 0.21
C ASN A 90 -24.64 -3.74 0.72
N LYS A 91 -23.58 -3.86 -0.07
CA LYS A 91 -22.27 -3.27 0.23
C LYS A 91 -22.14 -1.91 -0.44
N GLN A 92 -21.87 -0.88 0.36
CA GLN A 92 -21.64 0.47 -0.14
C GLN A 92 -20.44 0.49 -1.09
N VAL A 93 -20.52 1.30 -2.15
CA VAL A 93 -19.37 1.57 -3.02
C VAL A 93 -18.39 2.46 -2.25
N LEU A 94 -17.16 1.98 -2.13
CA LEU A 94 -16.08 2.68 -1.45
C LEU A 94 -15.19 3.40 -2.46
N VAL A 95 -14.59 4.52 -2.04
CA VAL A 95 -13.51 5.18 -2.76
C VAL A 95 -12.17 4.99 -2.04
N ALA A 96 -11.08 5.28 -2.74
CA ALA A 96 -9.74 5.23 -2.15
C ALA A 96 -9.67 6.11 -0.88
N GLY A 97 -9.20 5.54 0.22
CA GLY A 97 -9.14 6.19 1.53
C GLY A 97 -10.29 5.82 2.48
N ASP A 98 -11.44 5.31 1.98
CA ASP A 98 -12.55 4.91 2.87
C ASP A 98 -12.16 3.77 3.83
N PRO A 99 -11.57 2.64 3.37
CA PRO A 99 -11.13 1.58 4.27
C PRO A 99 -10.08 2.03 5.27
N GLU A 100 -9.16 2.91 4.86
CA GLU A 100 -8.12 3.47 5.73
C GLU A 100 -8.72 4.36 6.81
N ASN A 101 -9.72 5.20 6.49
CA ASN A 101 -10.44 6.01 7.47
C ASN A 101 -11.21 5.15 8.47
N GLU A 102 -11.84 4.06 8.03
CA GLU A 102 -12.48 3.09 8.93
C GLU A 102 -11.47 2.46 9.89
N HIS A 103 -10.28 2.12 9.40
CA HIS A 103 -9.20 1.58 10.24
C HIS A 103 -8.66 2.60 11.23
N ILE A 104 -8.53 3.88 10.85
CA ILE A 104 -8.15 4.97 11.77
C ILE A 104 -9.17 5.07 12.90
N ALA A 105 -10.46 5.12 12.58
CA ALA A 105 -11.53 5.17 13.58
C ALA A 105 -11.51 3.94 14.52
N LEU A 106 -11.17 2.76 13.99
CA LEU A 106 -10.98 1.54 14.79
C LEU A 106 -9.82 1.68 15.78
N VAL A 107 -8.67 2.18 15.32
CA VAL A 107 -7.47 2.40 16.15
C VAL A 107 -7.75 3.44 17.24
N GLU A 108 -8.43 4.54 16.90
CA GLU A 108 -8.85 5.56 17.85
C GLU A 108 -9.79 5.00 18.91
N LYS A 109 -10.78 4.20 18.49
CA LYS A 109 -11.72 3.51 19.39
C LYS A 109 -11.02 2.58 20.37
N TYR A 110 -10.00 1.84 19.91
CA TYR A 110 -9.22 0.95 20.79
C TYR A 110 -8.17 1.69 21.61
N GLY A 111 -7.84 2.93 21.24
CA GLY A 111 -6.73 3.68 21.82
C GLY A 111 -5.40 2.93 21.66
N GLY A 112 -5.22 2.25 20.52
CA GLY A 112 -4.09 1.38 20.19
C GLY A 112 -4.29 0.62 18.88
N ILE A 113 -3.19 0.13 18.29
CA ILE A 113 -3.21 -0.63 17.04
C ILE A 113 -3.35 -2.13 17.35
N PRO A 114 -4.34 -2.83 16.76
CA PRO A 114 -4.49 -4.27 16.96
C PRO A 114 -3.40 -5.03 16.18
N TYR A 115 -2.64 -5.86 16.89
CA TYR A 115 -1.63 -6.74 16.30
C TYR A 115 -1.99 -8.20 16.54
N HIS A 116 -1.57 -9.07 15.61
CA HIS A 116 -1.61 -10.51 15.83
C HIS A 116 -0.68 -10.89 17.00
N PRO A 117 -1.05 -11.87 17.87
CA PRO A 117 -0.25 -12.24 19.05
C PRO A 117 1.22 -12.55 18.75
N ASN A 118 1.50 -13.20 17.61
CA ASN A 118 2.88 -13.49 17.20
C ASN A 118 3.74 -12.22 16.98
N GLN A 119 3.15 -11.11 16.52
CA GLN A 119 3.88 -9.85 16.36
C GLN A 119 4.23 -9.22 17.72
N ILE A 120 3.34 -9.39 18.71
CA ILE A 120 3.57 -8.93 20.08
C ILE A 120 4.73 -9.74 20.69
N ASN A 121 4.67 -11.07 20.60
CA ASN A 121 5.72 -11.96 21.10
C ASN A 121 7.08 -11.63 20.46
N TYR A 122 7.11 -11.44 19.14
CA TYR A 122 8.33 -11.06 18.43
C TYR A 122 8.88 -9.69 18.89
N ALA A 123 8.02 -8.69 19.07
CA ALA A 123 8.43 -7.37 19.58
C ALA A 123 8.98 -7.45 21.01
N GLU A 124 8.42 -8.29 21.88
CA GLU A 124 8.93 -8.52 23.23
C GLU A 124 10.30 -9.21 23.23
N GLU A 125 10.49 -10.23 22.39
CA GLU A 125 11.78 -10.91 22.23
C GLU A 125 12.85 -9.95 21.68
N LEU A 126 12.48 -9.12 20.71
CA LEU A 126 13.36 -8.10 20.16
C LEU A 126 13.74 -7.06 21.22
N ALA A 127 12.78 -6.60 22.03
CA ALA A 127 13.04 -5.65 23.11
C ALA A 127 14.03 -6.21 24.14
N LYS A 128 13.88 -7.49 24.54
CA LYS A 128 14.83 -8.19 25.41
C LYS A 128 16.22 -8.25 24.80
N THR A 129 16.31 -8.61 23.52
CA THR A 129 17.58 -8.75 22.79
C THR A 129 18.32 -7.41 22.69
N LEU A 130 17.57 -6.32 22.49
CA LEU A 130 18.12 -4.97 22.36
C LEU A 130 18.28 -4.24 23.70
N GLY A 131 17.80 -4.81 24.81
CA GLY A 131 17.87 -4.18 26.14
C GLY A 131 16.98 -2.94 26.29
N VAL A 132 15.87 -2.86 25.56
CA VAL A 132 14.91 -1.74 25.60
C VAL A 132 13.61 -2.15 26.27
N SER A 133 12.82 -1.18 26.73
CA SER A 133 11.50 -1.43 27.31
C SER A 133 10.56 -2.07 26.28
N ALA A 134 9.85 -3.12 26.69
CA ALA A 134 8.83 -3.75 25.86
C ALA A 134 7.64 -2.82 25.61
N MET A 135 6.94 -3.06 24.50
CA MET A 135 5.71 -2.34 24.17
C MET A 135 4.63 -2.59 25.23
N ILE A 136 3.88 -1.55 25.59
CA ILE A 136 2.72 -1.68 26.46
C ILE A 136 1.58 -2.28 25.65
N THR A 137 1.08 -3.44 26.07
CA THR A 137 -0.04 -4.12 25.44
C THR A 137 -1.31 -3.92 26.27
N LYS A 138 -2.44 -3.66 25.59
CA LYS A 138 -3.76 -3.67 26.20
C LYS A 138 -4.44 -4.97 25.82
N SER A 139 -4.87 -5.75 26.81
CA SER A 139 -5.74 -6.90 26.56
C SER A 139 -7.17 -6.40 26.36
N THR A 140 -7.45 -5.89 25.17
CA THR A 140 -8.82 -5.54 24.76
C THR A 140 -9.20 -6.45 23.61
N VAL A 141 -9.95 -7.50 23.99
CA VAL A 141 -10.50 -8.60 23.18
C VAL A 141 -9.51 -9.69 22.80
#